data_AF-A0A9N9JZZ5-F1
#
_entry.id   AF-A0A9N9JZZ5-F1
#
_cell.length_a   1.000
_cell.length_b   1.000
_cell.length_c   1.000
_cell.angle_alpha   90.00
_cell.angle_beta   90.00
_cell.angle_gamma   90.00
#
_symmetry.space_group_name_H-M   'P 1'
#
loop_
_entity.id
_entity.type
_entity.pdbx_description
1 polymer ?
#
loop_
_entity_poly.entity_id
_entity_poly.type
_entity_poly.pdbx_seq_one_letter_code
_entity_poly.pdbx_strand_id
1 'polypeptide(L)'
;DQMISHPKDEVKLEPLLKDISVLETSRSNNFVWALGFLTPLLKHIGAENATEIVINSTFKTNQERFELFAINLNCGGYGMPIAYLYFSSKDGSEEVQNSQNNLIKTQIEVLRIFFTSLHQEGLRPVFILTDKDA
;
A
#
# COMPACT_ATOMS: atom_id res chain seq x y z
N ASP A 1 -8.17 -45.82 7.39
CA ASP A 1 -7.88 -44.44 6.97
C ASP A 1 -9.11 -43.56 7.08
N GLN A 2 -9.25 -42.87 8.21
CA GLN A 2 -10.25 -41.80 8.35
C GLN A 2 -9.59 -40.48 7.91
N MET A 3 -10.08 -39.91 6.82
CA MET A 3 -9.70 -38.56 6.39
C MET A 3 -10.26 -37.56 7.41
N ILE A 4 -9.37 -36.92 8.17
CA ILE A 4 -9.69 -35.75 8.98
C ILE A 4 -9.92 -34.60 7.99
N SER A 5 -11.19 -34.29 7.69
CA SER A 5 -11.54 -33.06 7.00
C SER A 5 -11.40 -31.90 7.99
N HIS A 6 -10.32 -31.13 7.89
CA HIS A 6 -10.27 -29.83 8.53
C HIS A 6 -11.37 -28.95 7.92
N PRO A 7 -12.29 -28.39 8.73
CA PRO A 7 -13.17 -27.36 8.22
C PRO A 7 -12.28 -26.19 7.76
N LYS A 8 -12.38 -25.83 6.48
CA LYS A 8 -11.89 -24.54 6.02
C LYS A 8 -12.84 -23.52 6.63
N ASP A 9 -12.51 -23.02 7.81
CA ASP A 9 -13.19 -21.87 8.37
C ASP A 9 -13.03 -20.74 7.34
N GLU A 10 -14.10 -20.47 6.62
CA GLU A 10 -14.19 -19.37 5.69
C GLU A 10 -14.05 -18.11 6.53
N VAL A 11 -12.84 -17.52 6.50
CA VAL A 11 -12.56 -16.28 7.20
C VAL A 11 -13.49 -15.24 6.61
N LYS A 12 -14.56 -14.91 7.34
CA LYS A 12 -15.45 -13.80 6.97
C LYS A 12 -14.60 -12.53 7.02
N LEU A 13 -14.25 -12.00 5.85
CA LEU A 13 -13.46 -10.78 5.71
C LEU A 13 -14.28 -9.53 6.03
N GLU A 14 -15.61 -9.60 5.90
CA GLU A 14 -16.57 -8.51 6.15
C GLU A 14 -16.37 -7.74 7.49
N PRO A 15 -16.10 -8.38 8.64
CA PRO A 15 -15.84 -7.67 9.89
C PRO A 15 -14.46 -6.98 9.88
N LEU A 16 -13.46 -7.55 9.21
CA LEU A 16 -12.09 -7.02 9.14
C LEU A 16 -11.98 -5.82 8.20
N LEU A 17 -12.82 -5.77 7.16
CA LEU A 17 -12.84 -4.69 6.17
C LEU A 17 -13.49 -3.39 6.72
N LYS A 18 -14.35 -3.48 7.73
CA LYS A 18 -15.05 -2.31 8.31
C LYS A 18 -14.12 -1.28 8.94
N ASP A 19 -12.97 -1.74 9.42
CA ASP A 19 -12.00 -0.90 10.11
C ASP A 19 -10.88 -0.41 9.17
N ILE A 20 -10.96 -0.75 7.89
CA ILE A 20 -10.04 -0.25 6.87
C ILE A 20 -10.49 1.15 6.47
N SER A 21 -9.67 2.15 6.78
CA SER A 21 -9.89 3.52 6.30
C SER A 21 -9.28 3.67 4.91
N VAL A 22 -10.12 3.85 3.91
CA VAL A 22 -9.65 4.22 2.56
C VAL A 22 -9.13 5.64 2.62
N LEU A 23 -7.85 5.82 2.32
CA LEU A 23 -7.17 7.12 2.28
C LEU A 23 -7.34 7.80 0.94
N GLU A 24 -7.37 7.03 -0.14
CA GLU A 24 -7.45 7.58 -1.49
C GLU A 24 -7.97 6.56 -2.50
N THR A 25 -8.82 7.04 -3.41
CA THR A 25 -9.06 6.44 -4.71
C THR A 25 -8.79 7.49 -5.78
N SER A 26 -7.70 7.37 -6.53
CA SER A 26 -7.45 8.27 -7.66
C SER A 26 -7.53 7.55 -9.00
N ARG A 27 -8.29 8.18 -9.90
CA ARG A 27 -8.28 7.92 -11.33
C ARG A 27 -7.67 9.15 -11.98
N SER A 28 -6.34 9.21 -11.96
CA SER A 28 -5.58 10.35 -12.50
C SER A 28 -5.78 10.49 -14.02
N ASN A 29 -5.95 9.36 -14.72
CA ASN A 29 -6.28 9.25 -16.14
C ASN A 29 -6.94 7.87 -16.39
N ASN A 30 -7.47 7.58 -17.59
CA ASN A 30 -8.08 6.28 -17.92
C ASN A 30 -7.15 5.05 -17.69
N PHE A 31 -5.87 5.28 -17.42
CA PHE A 31 -4.79 4.29 -17.38
C PHE A 31 -4.19 4.06 -16.00
N VAL A 32 -4.48 4.87 -14.98
CA VAL A 32 -3.92 4.69 -13.63
C VAL A 32 -5.01 4.54 -12.60
N TRP A 33 -4.89 3.49 -11.80
CA TRP A 33 -5.73 3.20 -10.66
C TRP A 33 -4.88 3.09 -9.40
N ALA A 34 -5.25 3.82 -8.37
CA ALA A 34 -4.64 3.73 -7.05
C ALA A 34 -5.70 3.56 -5.96
N LEU A 35 -5.38 2.71 -4.98
CA LEU A 35 -6.17 2.48 -3.78
C LEU A 35 -5.24 2.48 -2.56
N GLY A 36 -5.29 3.53 -1.77
CA GLY A 36 -4.55 3.65 -0.51
C GLY A 36 -5.46 3.40 0.69
N PHE A 37 -4.98 2.65 1.69
CA PHE A 37 -5.74 2.44 2.92
C PHE A 37 -4.87 2.25 4.17
N LEU A 38 -5.45 2.64 5.31
CA LEU A 38 -4.91 2.35 6.64
C LEU A 38 -5.42 1.01 7.14
N THR A 39 -4.56 0.34 7.88
CA THR A 39 -4.98 -0.79 8.70
C THR A 39 -5.51 -0.28 10.06
N PRO A 40 -6.34 -1.08 10.75
CA PRO A 40 -6.81 -0.74 12.11
C PRO A 40 -5.67 -0.67 13.14
N LEU A 41 -4.50 -1.20 12.79
CA LEU A 41 -3.33 -1.30 13.66
C LEU A 41 -2.72 0.08 13.93
N LEU A 42 -2.73 1.00 12.96
CA LEU A 42 -2.23 2.36 13.17
C LEU A 42 -2.99 3.06 14.30
N LYS A 43 -4.32 2.93 14.31
CA LYS A 43 -5.17 3.49 15.36
C LYS A 43 -4.93 2.85 16.73
N HIS A 44 -4.69 1.53 16.77
CA HIS A 44 -4.40 0.83 18.02
C HIS A 44 -3.04 1.21 18.61
N ILE A 45 -2.05 1.48 17.76
CA ILE A 45 -0.70 1.85 18.18
C ILE A 45 -0.60 3.34 18.53
N GLY A 46 -1.41 4.18 17.88
CA GLY A 46 -1.26 5.63 17.91
C GLY A 46 -0.24 6.07 16.87
N ALA A 47 -0.66 6.88 15.91
CA ALA A 47 0.18 7.29 14.78
C ALA A 47 1.42 8.09 15.23
N GLU A 48 1.32 8.78 16.36
CA GLU A 48 2.41 9.50 17.01
C GLU A 48 3.52 8.59 17.55
N ASN A 49 3.21 7.32 17.82
CA ASN A 49 4.19 6.34 18.32
C ASN A 49 4.95 5.66 17.17
N ALA A 50 4.59 5.94 15.92
CA ALA A 50 5.22 5.36 14.74
C ALA A 50 6.50 6.11 14.34
N THR A 51 7.56 5.96 15.13
CA THR A 51 8.82 6.71 14.97
C THR A 51 9.71 6.21 13.84
N GLU A 52 9.56 4.96 13.42
CA GLU A 52 10.36 4.36 12.35
C GLU A 52 9.45 3.53 11.44
N ILE A 53 9.46 3.81 10.14
CA ILE A 53 8.70 3.05 9.16
C ILE A 53 9.62 2.47 8.08
N VAL A 54 9.21 1.30 7.58
CA VAL A 54 9.82 0.60 6.46
C VAL A 54 8.81 0.54 5.32
N ILE A 55 9.21 1.00 4.15
CA ILE A 55 8.40 1.05 2.94
C ILE A 55 8.93 0.00 1.97
N ASN A 56 8.12 -1.02 1.71
CA ASN A 56 8.45 -2.10 0.79
C ASN A 56 7.54 -2.02 -0.43
N SER A 57 8.08 -2.25 -1.63
CA SER A 57 7.30 -2.37 -2.87
C SER A 57 7.43 -3.77 -3.47
N THR A 58 6.36 -4.28 -4.06
CA THR A 58 6.37 -5.53 -4.83
C THR A 58 6.76 -5.36 -6.30
N PHE A 59 7.22 -4.18 -6.73
CA PHE A 59 7.51 -3.89 -8.14
C PHE A 59 8.42 -4.93 -8.79
N LYS A 60 9.47 -5.37 -8.09
CA LYS A 60 10.45 -6.35 -8.62
C LYS A 60 9.94 -7.79 -8.62
N THR A 61 8.88 -8.10 -7.85
CA THR A 61 8.47 -9.48 -7.56
C THR A 61 7.23 -9.93 -8.30
N ASN A 62 6.44 -9.01 -8.87
CA ASN A 62 5.39 -9.38 -9.81
C ASN A 62 5.85 -9.13 -11.26
N GLN A 63 5.48 -10.05 -12.15
CA GLN A 63 5.67 -9.88 -13.60
C GLN A 63 4.46 -9.14 -14.20
N GLU A 64 3.76 -8.37 -13.38
CA GLU A 64 2.45 -7.81 -13.66
C GLU A 64 2.54 -6.27 -13.68
N ARG A 65 1.46 -5.60 -14.10
CA ARG A 65 1.43 -4.12 -14.21
C ARG A 65 0.83 -3.45 -12.98
N PHE A 66 1.07 -4.04 -11.82
CA PHE A 66 0.64 -3.47 -10.54
C PHE A 66 1.81 -3.40 -9.58
N GLU A 67 1.67 -2.59 -8.55
CA GLU A 67 2.66 -2.37 -7.52
C GLU A 67 1.93 -2.23 -6.20
N LEU A 68 2.34 -3.01 -5.21
CA LEU A 68 1.84 -2.89 -3.85
C LEU A 68 2.95 -2.29 -2.99
N PHE A 69 2.69 -1.12 -2.44
CA PHE A 69 3.49 -0.54 -1.37
C PHE A 69 2.92 -0.98 -0.03
N ALA A 70 3.76 -1.55 0.82
CA ALA A 70 3.45 -1.87 2.20
C ALA A 70 4.24 -0.92 3.12
N ILE A 71 3.52 -0.20 3.98
CA ILE A 71 4.10 0.66 4.99
C ILE A 71 4.06 -0.11 6.32
N ASN A 72 5.23 -0.50 6.79
CA ASN A 72 5.39 -1.24 8.03
C ASN A 72 6.01 -0.34 9.10
N LEU A 73 5.39 -0.27 10.27
CA LEU A 73 6.02 0.31 11.45
C LEU A 73 7.05 -0.68 12.01
N ASN A 74 8.25 -0.20 12.35
CA ASN A 74 9.17 -0.95 13.18
C ASN A 74 8.76 -0.84 14.66
N CYS A 75 8.20 -1.91 15.21
CA CYS A 75 7.89 -2.02 16.62
C CYS A 75 8.97 -2.88 17.31
N GLY A 76 10.07 -2.29 17.76
CA GLY A 76 11.07 -3.04 18.54
C GLY A 76 11.70 -4.23 17.82
N GLY A 77 11.89 -4.14 16.49
CA GLY A 77 12.54 -5.16 15.67
C GLY A 77 11.58 -6.07 14.89
N TYR A 78 10.26 -5.94 15.08
CA TYR A 78 9.26 -6.59 14.23
C TYR A 78 8.45 -5.56 13.43
N GLY A 79 8.14 -5.92 12.18
CA GLY A 79 7.35 -5.08 11.27
C GLY A 79 5.85 -5.26 11.50
N MET A 80 5.12 -4.16 11.69
CA MET A 80 3.66 -4.15 11.75
C MET A 80 3.09 -3.37 10.56
N PRO A 81 2.26 -3.98 9.69
CA PRO A 81 1.69 -3.26 8.55
C PRO A 81 0.69 -2.22 9.04
N ILE A 82 0.95 -0.94 8.76
CA ILE A 82 0.09 0.16 9.17
C ILE A 82 -0.71 0.75 8.01
N ALA A 83 -0.21 0.66 6.79
CA ALA A 83 -0.88 1.13 5.60
C ALA A 83 -0.44 0.38 4.34
N TYR A 84 -1.28 0.41 3.31
CA TYR A 84 -0.96 -0.12 2.00
C TYR A 84 -1.39 0.86 0.92
N LEU A 85 -0.64 0.87 -0.19
CA LEU A 85 -1.03 1.52 -1.43
C LEU A 85 -0.94 0.49 -2.55
N TYR A 86 -2.09 0.15 -3.12
CA TYR A 86 -2.18 -0.62 -4.34
C TYR A 86 -2.22 0.33 -5.53
N PHE A 87 -1.29 0.17 -6.46
CA PHE A 87 -1.16 0.97 -7.67
C PHE A 87 -1.20 0.04 -8.89
N SER A 88 -1.96 0.40 -9.93
CA SER A 88 -1.99 -0.33 -11.19
C SER A 88 -2.00 0.62 -12.38
N SER A 89 -1.13 0.34 -13.35
CA SER A 89 -1.18 0.95 -14.67
C SER A 89 -1.90 0.01 -15.65
N LYS A 90 -3.13 0.36 -16.03
CA LYS A 90 -3.89 -0.37 -17.07
C LYS A 90 -3.40 0.00 -18.47
N ASP A 91 -3.10 -1.04 -19.26
CA ASP A 91 -2.93 -1.13 -20.73
C ASP A 91 -1.96 -0.14 -21.41
N GLY A 92 -0.89 -0.56 -22.08
CA GLY A 92 -0.83 -1.63 -23.07
C GLY A 92 -1.00 -1.11 -24.51
N SER A 93 -1.53 0.10 -24.70
CA SER A 93 -1.52 0.74 -26.02
C SER A 93 -0.18 1.42 -26.28
N GLU A 94 0.29 1.37 -27.54
CA GLU A 94 1.53 2.02 -27.99
C GLU A 94 1.54 3.53 -27.72
N GLU A 95 0.37 4.15 -27.54
CA GLU A 95 0.24 5.57 -27.20
C GLU A 95 0.82 5.93 -25.83
N VAL A 96 0.81 4.99 -24.86
CA VAL A 96 1.35 5.22 -23.51
C VAL A 96 2.89 5.17 -23.52
N GLN A 97 3.52 4.43 -24.44
CA GLN A 97 4.99 4.36 -24.53
C GLN A 97 5.62 5.72 -24.88
N ASN A 98 4.92 6.58 -25.63
CA ASN A 98 5.35 7.96 -25.89
C ASN A 98 5.21 8.90 -24.66
N SER A 99 4.70 8.39 -23.55
CA SER A 99 4.34 9.18 -22.37
C SER A 99 4.93 8.65 -21.06
N GLN A 100 6.09 7.99 -21.10
CA GLN A 100 6.81 7.54 -19.89
C GLN A 100 6.94 8.65 -18.84
N ASN A 101 7.17 9.89 -19.29
CA ASN A 101 7.20 11.07 -18.43
C ASN A 101 5.85 11.35 -17.74
N ASN A 102 4.72 11.07 -18.39
CA ASN A 102 3.39 11.22 -17.80
C ASN A 102 3.11 10.09 -16.80
N LEU A 103 3.53 8.85 -17.08
CA LEU A 103 3.40 7.74 -16.13
C LEU A 103 4.18 8.03 -14.84
N ILE A 104 5.43 8.46 -14.95
CA ILE A 104 6.27 8.84 -13.80
C ILE A 104 5.63 9.99 -13.02
N LYS A 105 5.15 11.03 -13.71
CA LYS A 105 4.47 12.17 -13.05
C LYS A 105 3.23 11.72 -12.28
N THR A 106 2.40 10.86 -12.88
CA THR A 106 1.21 10.33 -12.22
C THR A 106 1.57 9.45 -11.03
N GLN A 107 2.59 8.59 -11.13
CA GLN A 107 3.08 7.80 -10.00
C GLN A 107 3.55 8.68 -8.83
N ILE A 108 4.36 9.69 -9.13
CA ILE A 108 4.84 10.66 -8.12
C ILE A 108 3.65 11.37 -7.48
N GLU A 109 2.64 11.75 -8.26
CA GLU A 109 1.45 12.41 -7.74
C GLU A 109 0.65 11.51 -6.80
N VAL A 110 0.39 10.26 -7.18
CA VAL A 110 -0.29 9.26 -6.33
C VAL A 110 0.48 9.04 -5.02
N LEU A 111 1.80 8.84 -5.09
CA LEU A 111 2.63 8.67 -3.90
C LEU A 111 2.57 9.92 -3.01
N ARG A 112 2.66 11.11 -3.59
CA ARG A 112 2.55 12.38 -2.86
C ARG A 112 1.22 12.49 -2.13
N ILE A 113 0.10 12.17 -2.79
CA ILE A 113 -1.22 12.24 -2.16
C ILE A 113 -1.30 11.21 -1.03
N PHE A 114 -0.93 9.96 -1.28
CA PHE A 114 -0.93 8.89 -0.28
C PHE A 114 -0.13 9.26 0.98
N PHE A 115 1.12 9.70 0.84
CA PHE A 115 1.95 10.07 2.00
C PHE A 115 1.48 11.36 2.67
N THR A 116 0.86 12.28 1.93
CA THR A 116 0.21 13.46 2.52
C THR A 116 -0.97 13.06 3.39
N SER A 117 -1.81 12.12 2.93
CA SER A 117 -2.93 11.60 3.70
C SER A 117 -2.44 10.89 4.96
N LEU A 118 -1.39 10.07 4.88
CA LEU A 118 -0.79 9.45 6.07
C LEU A 118 -0.30 10.49 7.09
N HIS A 119 0.33 11.57 6.63
CA HIS A 119 0.77 12.66 7.49
C HIS A 119 -0.42 13.40 8.14
N GLN A 120 -1.54 13.56 7.43
CA GLN A 120 -2.78 14.14 7.98
C GLN A 120 -3.41 13.25 9.05
N GLU A 121 -3.24 11.92 8.94
CA GLU A 121 -3.64 10.93 9.95
C GLU A 121 -2.66 10.84 11.14
N GLY A 122 -1.67 11.73 11.20
CA GLY A 122 -0.76 11.86 12.34
C GLY A 122 0.53 11.04 12.23
N LEU A 123 0.74 10.30 11.13
CA LEU A 123 1.97 9.54 10.92
C LEU A 123 3.16 10.48 10.68
N ARG A 124 4.07 10.56 11.65
CA ARG A 124 5.24 11.46 11.63
C ARG A 124 6.52 10.72 12.02
N PRO A 125 7.01 9.80 11.18
CA PRO A 125 8.19 9.03 11.47
C PRO A 125 9.44 9.91 11.52
N VAL A 126 10.35 9.59 12.42
CA VAL A 126 11.70 10.15 12.50
C VAL A 126 12.60 9.48 11.47
N PHE A 127 12.41 8.17 11.26
CA PHE A 127 13.18 7.37 10.31
C PHE A 127 12.27 6.71 9.29
N ILE A 128 12.64 6.83 8.02
CA ILE A 128 11.99 6.14 6.90
C ILE A 128 13.04 5.29 6.21
N LEU A 129 12.83 3.99 6.20
CA LEU A 129 13.64 3.05 5.44
C LEU A 129 12.85 2.65 4.20
N THR A 130 13.48 2.77 3.04
CA THR A 130 12.96 2.26 1.78
C THR A 130 13.92 1.20 1.28
N ASP A 131 13.41 0.21 0.55
CA ASP A 131 14.31 -0.70 -0.17
C ASP A 131 15.23 0.13 -1.09
N LYS A 132 16.50 -0.29 -1.18
CA LYS A 132 17.46 0.35 -2.08
C LYS A 132 17.26 -0.29 -3.45
N ASP A 133 16.86 0.52 -4.42
CA ASP A 133 17.03 0.13 -5.81
C ASP A 133 18.53 -0.05 -6.09
N ALA A 134 18.97 -1.32 -6.16
CA ALA A 134 20.21 -1.73 -6.79
C ALA A 134 20.08 -1.65 -8.31
#